data_AF-M4TCG6-F1
#
_entry.id   AF-M4TCG6-F1
#
_cell.length_a   1.000
_cell.length_b   1.000
_cell.length_c   1.000
_cell.angle_alpha   90.00
_cell.angle_beta   90.00
_cell.angle_gamma   90.00
#
_symmetry.space_group_name_H-M   'P 1'
#
loop_
_entity.id
_entity.type
_entity.pdbx_description
1 polymer ?
#
loop_
_entity_poly.entity_id
_entity_poly.type
_entity_poly.pdbx_seq_one_letter_code
_entity_poly.pdbx_strand_id
1 'polypeptide(L)'
;MKYISPLIFALTFQPSASALHSYGKQVKKPCDSKYYLENMAEKANQNVEQALTSTRTALLQAAKQALVGSAESDASQRLAANVNLANTIKLATTALDTLITNWKQLQSGLAALNQLAATNALVAEVEQTTMKDVAAQTVAGTPAPPALATEATVKGAVHGYCLKQPGLAEQTETADESTAATKSIKTFVLKAATKATGGAASDFNQVCVLSGPGAITSGTTCSTDYTAVGFKGGKILQTAEVTLKKKRRSRNRGIRYRRKNGLITINHNPYKASRRHSRSRNCIKEDPKNDGQ
;
A
#
# COMPACT_ATOMS: atom_id res chain seq x y z
N MET A 1 -13.01 22.76 51.30
CA MET A 1 -13.81 22.26 50.17
C MET A 1 -12.90 21.46 49.25
N LYS A 2 -13.31 20.23 48.89
CA LYS A 2 -12.58 19.25 48.09
C LYS A 2 -12.68 19.59 46.60
N TYR A 3 -11.56 19.82 45.92
CA TYR A 3 -11.46 19.65 44.46
C TYR A 3 -10.03 19.22 44.08
N ILE A 4 -9.68 17.96 44.36
CA ILE A 4 -8.59 17.29 43.65
C ILE A 4 -9.23 16.83 42.34
N SER A 5 -9.12 17.64 41.29
CA SER A 5 -9.61 17.31 39.95
C SER A 5 -8.54 16.45 39.25
N PRO A 6 -8.76 15.14 39.04
CA PRO A 6 -7.82 14.27 38.37
C PRO A 6 -8.03 14.45 36.87
N LEU A 7 -7.36 15.42 36.28
CA LEU A 7 -7.40 15.65 34.84
C LEU A 7 -5.98 15.65 34.29
N ILE A 8 -5.31 14.52 34.50
CA ILE A 8 -4.15 14.13 33.70
C ILE A 8 -4.72 13.68 32.34
N PHE A 9 -5.01 14.65 31.47
CA PHE A 9 -5.21 14.38 30.06
C PHE A 9 -3.85 13.93 29.53
N ALA A 10 -3.66 12.62 29.41
CA ALA A 10 -2.49 12.04 28.78
C ALA A 10 -2.43 12.53 27.33
N LEU A 11 -1.70 13.61 27.09
CA LEU A 11 -1.26 14.10 25.78
C LEU A 11 -0.22 13.16 25.18
N THR A 12 -0.48 11.85 25.24
CA THR A 12 0.28 10.90 24.44
C THR A 12 -0.27 10.98 23.04
N PHE A 13 0.38 11.79 22.21
CA PHE A 13 0.27 11.71 20.75
C PHE A 13 0.89 10.38 20.29
N GLN A 14 0.24 9.29 20.68
CA GLN A 14 0.47 7.97 20.12
C GLN A 14 -0.75 7.69 19.27
N PRO A 15 -0.80 8.18 18.00
CA PRO A 15 -1.69 7.56 17.05
C PRO A 15 -1.28 6.09 17.01
N SER A 16 -2.07 5.23 17.65
CA SER A 16 -1.86 3.81 17.58
C SER A 16 -1.96 3.46 16.10
N ALA A 17 -0.90 2.87 15.54
CA ALA A 17 -0.85 2.56 14.11
C ALA A 17 -2.07 1.74 13.63
N SER A 18 -2.71 1.03 14.56
CA SER A 18 -3.98 0.31 14.39
C SER A 18 -5.17 1.22 14.02
N ALA A 19 -5.24 2.44 14.56
CA ALA A 19 -6.29 3.40 14.26
C ALA A 19 -6.15 4.00 12.85
N LEU A 20 -4.94 4.01 12.28
CA LEU A 20 -4.75 4.51 10.91
C LEU A 20 -5.31 3.53 9.86
N HIS A 21 -5.27 2.23 10.14
CA HIS A 21 -5.72 1.19 9.23
C HIS A 21 -7.21 0.80 9.43
N SER A 22 -7.99 1.59 10.18
CA SER A 22 -9.40 1.33 10.43
C SER A 22 -10.26 1.73 9.22
N TYR A 23 -10.42 0.82 8.26
CA TYR A 23 -11.31 1.00 7.11
C TYR A 23 -12.58 0.14 7.21
N GLY A 24 -12.54 -0.95 7.98
CA GLY A 24 -13.71 -1.78 8.28
C GLY A 24 -14.25 -2.59 7.08
N LYS A 25 -13.63 -2.47 5.91
CA LYS A 25 -13.96 -3.19 4.67
C LYS A 25 -12.75 -3.91 4.13
N GLN A 26 -12.98 -4.99 3.40
CA GLN A 26 -11.91 -5.77 2.78
C GLN A 26 -11.33 -5.03 1.56
N VAL A 27 -10.00 -5.03 1.48
CA VAL A 27 -9.26 -4.51 0.31
C VAL A 27 -8.97 -5.67 -0.65
N LYS A 28 -9.87 -5.92 -1.61
CA LYS A 28 -9.80 -7.04 -2.56
C LYS A 28 -9.56 -6.61 -4.01
N LYS A 29 -9.92 -5.38 -4.34
CA LYS A 29 -9.82 -4.81 -5.68
C LYS A 29 -9.09 -3.47 -5.66
N PRO A 30 -8.59 -2.97 -6.82
CA PRO A 30 -7.93 -1.67 -6.88
C PRO A 30 -8.80 -0.52 -6.33
N CYS A 31 -10.10 -0.52 -6.63
CA CYS A 31 -11.00 0.50 -6.10
C CYS A 31 -11.16 0.44 -4.57
N ASP A 32 -11.14 -0.75 -3.96
CA ASP A 32 -11.10 -0.85 -2.49
C ASP A 32 -9.81 -0.24 -1.93
N SER A 33 -8.68 -0.45 -2.61
CA SER A 33 -7.38 0.10 -2.19
C SER A 33 -7.37 1.64 -2.28
N LYS A 34 -7.96 2.22 -3.33
CA LYS A 34 -8.15 3.68 -3.44
C LYS A 34 -8.85 4.22 -2.19
N TYR A 35 -10.04 3.73 -1.89
CA TYR A 35 -10.83 4.21 -0.76
C TYR A 35 -10.18 3.93 0.60
N TYR A 36 -9.51 2.79 0.73
CA TYR A 36 -8.71 2.48 1.90
C TYR A 36 -7.60 3.53 2.16
N LEU A 37 -6.87 3.90 1.12
CA LEU A 37 -5.78 4.88 1.19
C LEU A 37 -6.27 6.30 1.44
N GLU A 38 -7.41 6.68 0.85
CA GLU A 38 -8.08 7.96 1.12
C GLU A 38 -8.52 8.04 2.58
N ASN A 39 -9.14 6.98 3.12
CA ASN A 39 -9.51 6.90 4.54
C ASN A 39 -8.28 6.96 5.46
N MET A 40 -7.17 6.31 5.09
CA MET A 40 -5.91 6.45 5.84
C MET A 40 -5.42 7.90 5.86
N ALA A 41 -5.48 8.61 4.73
CA ALA A 41 -5.07 10.02 4.64
C ALA A 41 -5.99 10.92 5.49
N GLU A 42 -7.31 10.70 5.44
CA GLU A 42 -8.29 11.42 6.25
C GLU A 42 -8.03 11.21 7.75
N LYS A 43 -7.84 9.96 8.18
CA LYS A 43 -7.54 9.64 9.59
C LYS A 43 -6.22 10.24 10.05
N ALA A 44 -5.19 10.26 9.19
CA ALA A 44 -3.94 10.95 9.50
C ALA A 44 -4.15 12.46 9.73
N ASN A 45 -4.94 13.12 8.88
CA ASN A 45 -5.27 14.53 9.04
C ASN A 45 -6.09 14.80 10.31
N GLN A 46 -7.13 14.00 10.57
CA GLN A 46 -7.94 14.08 11.79
C GLN A 46 -7.09 13.95 13.05
N ASN A 47 -6.14 13.02 13.07
CA ASN A 47 -5.21 12.85 14.19
C ASN A 47 -4.35 14.09 14.40
N VAL A 48 -3.82 14.70 13.33
CA VAL A 48 -3.03 15.95 13.42
C VAL A 48 -3.89 17.10 13.96
N GLU A 49 -5.10 17.26 13.45
CA GLU A 49 -6.03 18.30 13.90
C GLU A 49 -6.40 18.14 15.38
N GLN A 50 -6.66 16.90 15.81
CA GLN A 50 -6.92 16.58 17.22
C GLN A 50 -5.70 16.87 18.10
N ALA A 51 -4.49 16.61 17.61
CA ALA A 51 -3.24 16.97 18.28
C ALA A 51 -3.14 18.47 18.57
N LEU A 52 -3.37 19.26 17.54
CA LEU A 52 -3.27 20.72 17.58
C LEU A 52 -4.34 21.29 18.49
N THR A 53 -5.57 20.78 18.39
CA THR A 53 -6.68 21.19 19.25
C THR A 53 -6.40 20.86 20.73
N SER A 54 -5.91 19.65 21.01
CA SER A 54 -5.56 19.24 22.38
C SER A 54 -4.43 20.08 22.97
N THR A 55 -3.41 20.37 22.15
CA THR A 55 -2.29 21.25 22.53
C THR A 55 -2.78 22.66 22.83
N ARG A 56 -3.64 23.23 21.97
CA ARG A 56 -4.23 24.56 22.18
C ARG A 56 -5.00 24.63 23.49
N THR A 57 -5.83 23.62 23.76
CA THR A 57 -6.59 23.52 25.02
C THR A 57 -5.67 23.44 26.23
N ALA A 58 -4.59 22.65 26.15
CA ALA A 58 -3.61 22.53 27.22
C ALA A 58 -2.88 23.86 27.51
N LEU A 59 -2.50 24.60 26.46
CA LEU A 59 -1.87 25.92 26.62
C LEU A 59 -2.84 26.95 27.22
N LEU A 60 -4.12 26.92 26.84
CA LEU A 60 -5.15 27.76 27.48
C LEU A 60 -5.33 27.40 28.95
N GLN A 61 -5.30 26.11 29.29
CA GLN A 61 -5.38 25.66 30.68
C GLN A 61 -4.15 26.09 31.48
N ALA A 62 -2.96 25.99 30.89
CA ALA A 62 -1.72 26.50 31.47
C ALA A 62 -1.82 28.01 31.75
N ALA A 63 -2.31 28.81 30.79
CA ALA A 63 -2.50 30.24 31.01
C ALA A 63 -3.45 30.54 32.19
N LYS A 64 -4.56 29.79 32.32
CA LYS A 64 -5.46 29.91 33.48
C LYS A 64 -4.79 29.51 34.79
N GLN A 65 -4.01 28.43 34.80
CA GLN A 65 -3.27 27.97 35.98
C GLN A 65 -2.22 29.00 36.43
N ALA A 66 -1.55 29.67 35.49
CA ALA A 66 -0.60 30.74 35.80
C ALA A 66 -1.30 31.91 36.52
N LEU A 67 -2.48 32.32 36.05
CA LEU A 67 -3.27 33.38 36.69
C LEU A 67 -3.70 32.98 38.12
N VAL A 68 -4.27 31.78 38.29
CA VAL A 68 -4.70 31.30 39.61
C VAL A 68 -3.51 31.15 40.57
N GLY A 69 -2.42 30.52 40.11
CA GLY A 69 -1.22 30.36 40.93
C GLY A 69 -0.59 31.69 41.35
N SER A 70 -0.64 32.71 40.50
CA SER A 70 -0.15 34.06 40.83
C SER A 70 -1.02 34.78 41.87
N ALA A 71 -2.31 34.46 41.94
CA ALA A 71 -3.25 35.02 42.90
C ALA A 71 -3.26 34.27 44.24
N GLU A 72 -2.60 33.11 44.33
CA GLU A 72 -2.69 32.24 45.50
C GLU A 72 -1.77 32.69 46.63
N SER A 73 -2.37 32.89 47.80
CA SER A 73 -1.67 33.40 49.00
C SER A 73 -0.88 32.30 49.71
N ASP A 74 -1.40 31.07 49.70
CA ASP A 74 -0.74 29.91 50.29
C ASP A 74 0.46 29.44 49.44
N ALA A 75 1.63 29.38 50.07
CA ALA A 75 2.87 29.04 49.38
C ALA A 75 2.89 27.60 48.84
N SER A 76 2.24 26.65 49.52
CA SER A 76 2.19 25.24 49.11
C SER A 76 1.26 25.05 47.91
N GLN A 77 0.11 25.73 47.88
CA GLN A 77 -0.83 25.70 46.77
C GLN A 77 -0.26 26.41 45.53
N ARG A 78 0.42 27.55 45.73
CA ARG A 78 1.15 28.26 44.67
C ARG A 78 2.25 27.38 44.04
N LEU A 79 3.03 26.67 44.86
CA LEU A 79 4.04 25.74 44.34
C LEU A 79 3.40 24.60 43.54
N ALA A 80 2.33 23.99 44.04
CA ALA A 80 1.62 22.91 43.33
C ALA A 80 1.04 23.39 41.99
N ALA A 81 0.45 24.59 41.94
CA ALA A 81 -0.05 25.20 40.71
C ALA A 81 1.08 25.43 39.69
N ASN A 82 2.24 25.93 40.14
CA ASN A 82 3.41 26.16 39.29
C ASN A 82 4.01 24.86 38.73
N VAL A 83 4.03 23.78 39.52
CA VAL A 83 4.48 22.46 39.05
C VAL A 83 3.54 21.90 37.98
N ASN A 84 2.22 21.99 38.20
CA ASN A 84 1.22 21.56 37.22
C ASN A 84 1.28 22.39 35.92
N LEU A 85 1.48 23.70 36.06
CA LEU A 85 1.70 24.63 34.95
C LEU A 85 2.91 24.21 34.11
N ALA A 86 4.07 24.04 34.75
CA ALA A 86 5.30 23.66 34.08
C ALA A 86 5.16 22.31 33.36
N ASN A 87 4.49 21.34 33.98
CA ASN A 87 4.24 20.04 33.35
C ASN A 87 3.32 20.17 32.12
N THR A 88 2.25 20.97 32.22
CA THR A 88 1.31 21.20 31.10
C THR A 88 2.01 21.89 29.92
N ILE A 89 2.82 22.92 30.19
CA ILE A 89 3.62 23.60 29.16
C ILE A 89 4.61 22.62 28.52
N LYS A 90 5.32 21.81 29.32
CA LYS A 90 6.27 20.81 28.81
C LYS A 90 5.60 19.80 27.88
N LEU A 91 4.43 19.28 28.24
CA LEU A 91 3.70 18.32 27.40
C LEU A 91 3.22 18.97 26.10
N ALA A 92 2.65 20.18 26.18
CA ALA A 92 2.17 20.90 25.00
C ALA A 92 3.31 21.27 24.03
N THR A 93 4.44 21.77 24.55
CA THR A 93 5.63 22.08 23.75
C THR A 93 6.22 20.83 23.12
N THR A 94 6.35 19.72 23.86
CA THR A 94 6.81 18.43 23.31
C THR A 94 5.92 17.94 22.17
N ALA A 95 4.59 18.10 22.28
CA ALA A 95 3.65 17.74 21.22
C ALA A 95 3.85 18.62 19.97
N LEU A 96 3.99 19.94 20.13
CA LEU A 96 4.28 20.86 19.03
C LEU A 96 5.61 20.56 18.36
N ASP A 97 6.68 20.37 19.14
CA ASP A 97 8.00 20.04 18.62
C ASP A 97 7.98 18.74 17.83
N THR A 98 7.24 17.74 18.31
CA THR A 98 7.05 16.48 17.60
C THR A 98 6.33 16.69 16.26
N LEU A 99 5.27 17.49 16.24
CA LEU A 99 4.54 17.82 15.00
C LEU A 99 5.44 18.57 14.02
N ILE A 100 6.14 19.62 14.47
CA ILE A 100 7.04 20.44 13.65
C ILE A 100 8.16 19.57 13.07
N THR A 101 8.81 18.75 13.91
CA THR A 101 9.90 17.87 13.50
C THR A 101 9.47 16.86 12.44
N ASN A 102 8.24 16.35 12.54
CA ASN A 102 7.72 15.31 11.64
C ASN A 102 6.85 15.87 10.51
N TRP A 103 6.59 17.18 10.45
CA TRP A 103 5.64 17.79 9.53
C TRP A 103 5.91 17.45 8.06
N LYS A 104 7.17 17.57 7.64
CA LYS A 104 7.58 17.22 6.26
C LYS A 104 7.33 15.75 5.93
N GLN A 105 7.56 14.85 6.90
CA GLN A 105 7.33 13.42 6.71
C GLN A 105 5.84 13.09 6.65
N LEU A 106 5.02 13.78 7.46
CA LEU A 106 3.56 13.67 7.41
C LEU A 106 3.03 14.13 6.05
N GLN A 107 3.43 15.31 5.57
CA GLN A 107 3.04 15.81 4.25
C GLN A 107 3.46 14.87 3.11
N SER A 108 4.70 14.38 3.14
CA SER A 108 5.19 13.42 2.14
C SER A 108 4.42 12.09 2.21
N GLY A 109 4.08 11.62 3.41
CA GLY A 109 3.27 10.42 3.62
C GLY A 109 1.85 10.57 3.05
N LEU A 110 1.19 11.70 3.30
CA LEU A 110 -0.13 12.02 2.76
C LEU A 110 -0.11 12.11 1.23
N ALA A 111 0.90 12.78 0.67
CA ALA A 111 1.08 12.84 -0.78
C ALA A 111 1.26 11.44 -1.39
N ALA A 112 2.06 10.58 -0.75
CA ALA A 112 2.26 9.21 -1.19
C ALA A 112 0.97 8.36 -1.12
N LEU A 113 0.15 8.53 -0.07
CA LEU A 113 -1.15 7.87 0.03
C LEU A 113 -2.08 8.31 -1.10
N ASN A 114 -2.17 9.62 -1.37
CA ASN A 114 -3.01 10.16 -2.44
C ASN A 114 -2.55 9.71 -3.83
N GLN A 115 -1.23 9.72 -4.07
CA GLN A 115 -0.66 9.22 -5.33
C GLN A 115 -0.95 7.72 -5.52
N LEU A 116 -0.84 6.93 -4.45
CA LEU A 116 -1.14 5.51 -4.51
C LEU A 116 -2.64 5.28 -4.73
N ALA A 117 -3.52 6.06 -4.08
CA ALA A 117 -4.96 5.99 -4.30
C ALA A 117 -5.33 6.27 -5.76
N ALA A 118 -4.81 7.38 -6.33
CA ALA A 118 -5.00 7.72 -7.73
C ALA A 118 -4.47 6.64 -8.68
N THR A 119 -3.31 6.06 -8.36
CA THR A 119 -2.74 4.95 -9.15
C THR A 119 -3.65 3.72 -9.14
N ASN A 120 -4.26 3.38 -7.99
CA ASN A 120 -5.16 2.23 -7.90
C ASN A 120 -6.49 2.47 -8.63
N ALA A 121 -6.96 3.73 -8.64
CA ALA A 121 -8.08 4.15 -9.47
C ALA A 121 -7.78 3.93 -10.97
N LEU A 122 -6.58 4.31 -11.41
CA LEU A 122 -6.12 4.08 -12.79
C LEU A 122 -5.95 2.59 -13.10
N VAL A 123 -5.39 1.80 -12.17
CA VAL A 123 -5.26 0.34 -12.32
C VAL A 123 -6.63 -0.31 -12.56
N ALA A 124 -7.67 0.13 -11.86
CA ALA A 124 -9.03 -0.38 -12.06
C ALA A 124 -9.56 -0.14 -13.48
N GLU A 125 -9.27 1.04 -14.05
CA GLU A 125 -9.73 1.39 -15.40
C GLU A 125 -8.90 0.68 -16.48
N VAL A 126 -7.58 0.71 -16.34
CA VAL A 126 -6.67 0.10 -17.32
C VAL A 126 -6.77 -1.43 -17.33
N GLU A 127 -7.17 -2.08 -16.22
CA GLU A 127 -7.48 -3.52 -16.20
C GLU A 127 -8.67 -3.90 -17.12
N GLN A 128 -9.53 -2.94 -17.48
CA GLN A 128 -10.63 -3.18 -18.43
C GLN A 128 -10.17 -3.16 -19.89
N THR A 129 -8.86 -2.95 -20.15
CA THR A 129 -8.33 -2.96 -21.50
C THR A 129 -8.45 -4.34 -22.13
N THR A 130 -9.09 -4.38 -23.30
CA THR A 130 -9.31 -5.61 -24.07
C THR A 130 -8.84 -5.43 -25.51
N MET A 131 -8.37 -6.49 -26.14
CA MET A 131 -8.20 -6.51 -27.59
C MET A 131 -9.53 -6.81 -28.26
N LYS A 132 -9.81 -6.16 -29.39
CA LYS A 132 -10.98 -6.50 -30.23
C LYS A 132 -10.77 -7.83 -30.95
N ASP A 133 -11.88 -8.53 -31.16
CA ASP A 133 -11.90 -9.68 -32.07
C ASP A 133 -11.66 -9.22 -33.51
N VAL A 134 -10.97 -10.07 -34.28
CA VAL A 134 -10.82 -9.93 -35.73
C VAL A 134 -11.44 -11.17 -36.35
N ALA A 135 -12.50 -10.96 -37.14
CA ALA A 135 -13.16 -12.05 -37.86
C ALA A 135 -12.15 -12.81 -38.74
N ALA A 136 -12.34 -14.12 -38.86
CA ALA A 136 -11.50 -14.94 -39.70
C ALA A 136 -11.72 -14.59 -41.18
N GLN A 137 -10.62 -14.43 -41.90
CA GLN A 137 -10.60 -14.10 -43.33
C GLN A 137 -9.85 -15.18 -44.10
N THR A 138 -10.30 -15.47 -45.32
CA THR A 138 -9.70 -16.48 -46.19
C THR A 138 -8.26 -16.12 -46.55
N VAL A 139 -7.34 -17.08 -46.44
CA VAL A 139 -5.90 -16.89 -46.66
C VAL A 139 -5.40 -17.64 -47.91
N ALA A 140 -6.13 -18.66 -48.37
CA ALA A 140 -5.76 -19.42 -49.56
C ALA A 140 -6.08 -18.64 -50.86
N GLY A 141 -5.10 -18.53 -51.77
CA GLY A 141 -5.27 -17.97 -53.11
C GLY A 141 -5.23 -16.44 -53.22
N THR A 142 -4.99 -15.70 -52.12
CA THR A 142 -4.88 -14.24 -52.12
C THR A 142 -3.42 -13.79 -52.33
N PRO A 143 -3.11 -12.98 -53.38
CA PRO A 143 -1.74 -12.50 -53.65
C PRO A 143 -1.16 -11.62 -52.53
N ALA A 144 -2.04 -10.99 -51.75
CA ALA A 144 -1.71 -10.24 -50.55
C ALA A 144 -2.81 -10.54 -49.51
N PRO A 145 -2.63 -11.51 -48.60
CA PRO A 145 -3.60 -11.73 -47.54
C PRO A 145 -3.77 -10.45 -46.71
N PRO A 146 -5.01 -10.07 -46.36
CA PRO A 146 -5.27 -8.85 -45.61
C PRO A 146 -4.54 -8.89 -44.27
N ALA A 147 -3.88 -7.79 -43.89
CA ALA A 147 -3.25 -7.67 -42.60
C ALA A 147 -4.32 -7.77 -41.49
N LEU A 148 -4.23 -8.80 -40.64
CA LEU A 148 -5.07 -8.91 -39.46
C LEU A 148 -4.56 -7.91 -38.41
N ALA A 149 -5.19 -6.74 -38.35
CA ALA A 149 -4.97 -5.76 -37.30
C ALA A 149 -6.05 -5.90 -36.24
N THR A 150 -5.63 -5.88 -34.98
CA THR A 150 -6.53 -5.76 -33.83
C THR A 150 -6.18 -4.50 -33.06
N GLU A 151 -7.17 -3.93 -32.38
CA GLU A 151 -7.04 -2.70 -31.60
C GLU A 151 -7.28 -2.99 -30.13
N ALA A 152 -6.49 -2.35 -29.27
CA ALA A 152 -6.76 -2.29 -27.85
C ALA A 152 -7.87 -1.26 -27.59
N THR A 153 -8.88 -1.66 -26.82
CA THR A 153 -9.96 -0.78 -26.37
C THR A 153 -9.93 -0.69 -24.85
N VAL A 154 -9.85 0.54 -24.34
CA VAL A 154 -10.05 0.83 -22.92
C VAL A 154 -11.51 1.22 -22.73
N LYS A 155 -12.23 0.48 -21.88
CA LYS A 155 -13.58 0.88 -21.48
C LYS A 155 -13.46 1.92 -20.36
N GLY A 156 -13.59 3.19 -20.73
CA GLY A 156 -13.59 4.29 -19.75
C GLY A 156 -14.71 4.17 -18.72
N ALA A 157 -14.46 4.63 -17.50
CA ALA A 157 -15.46 4.63 -16.45
C ALA A 157 -16.57 5.66 -16.73
N VAL A 158 -17.82 5.21 -16.87
CA VAL A 158 -18.98 6.06 -17.24
C VAL A 158 -19.29 7.13 -16.19
N HIS A 159 -19.08 6.83 -14.91
CA HIS A 159 -19.41 7.72 -13.79
C HIS A 159 -18.17 8.32 -13.11
N GLY A 160 -16.99 8.14 -13.71
CA GLY A 160 -15.70 8.46 -13.09
C GLY A 160 -15.07 7.28 -12.36
N TYR A 161 -13.79 7.45 -12.02
CA TYR A 161 -12.97 6.36 -11.49
C TYR A 161 -13.50 5.79 -10.17
N CYS A 162 -13.68 4.46 -10.16
CA CYS A 162 -14.15 3.70 -9.01
C CYS A 162 -15.54 4.10 -8.50
N LEU A 163 -16.42 4.56 -9.38
CA LEU A 163 -17.82 4.85 -9.06
C LEU A 163 -18.75 3.88 -9.79
N LYS A 164 -19.65 3.23 -9.04
CA LYS A 164 -20.72 2.39 -9.62
C LYS A 164 -21.77 3.24 -10.33
N GLN A 165 -22.09 4.38 -9.72
CA GLN A 165 -23.06 5.39 -10.15
C GLN A 165 -22.63 6.75 -9.59
N PRO A 166 -23.21 7.87 -10.04
CA PRO A 166 -22.89 9.18 -9.49
C PRO A 166 -23.04 9.19 -7.95
N GLY A 167 -21.97 9.53 -7.25
CA GLY A 167 -21.92 9.56 -5.78
C GLY A 167 -21.83 8.21 -5.07
N LEU A 168 -21.88 7.08 -5.79
CA LEU A 168 -21.82 5.74 -5.20
C LEU A 168 -20.50 5.03 -5.48
N ALA A 169 -19.72 4.81 -4.43
CA ALA A 169 -18.41 4.15 -4.47
C ALA A 169 -18.49 2.70 -4.99
N GLU A 170 -17.56 2.35 -5.88
CA GLU A 170 -17.28 0.97 -6.27
C GLU A 170 -16.33 0.33 -5.25
N GLN A 171 -16.90 -0.12 -4.14
CA GLN A 171 -16.16 -0.81 -3.08
C GLN A 171 -16.85 -2.12 -2.66
N THR A 172 -16.05 -3.03 -2.14
CA THR A 172 -16.47 -4.28 -1.54
C THR A 172 -17.19 -4.00 -0.23
N GLU A 173 -18.40 -4.56 -0.06
CA GLU A 173 -19.21 -4.32 1.13
C GLU A 173 -18.83 -5.22 2.31
N THR A 174 -18.14 -6.33 2.02
CA THR A 174 -17.70 -7.32 3.00
C THR A 174 -16.83 -6.66 4.07
N ALA A 175 -17.23 -6.86 5.33
CA ALA A 175 -16.48 -6.39 6.47
C ALA A 175 -15.10 -7.08 6.55
N ASP A 176 -14.12 -6.34 7.05
CA ASP A 176 -12.81 -6.88 7.39
C ASP A 176 -12.63 -6.78 8.90
N GLU A 177 -12.71 -7.93 9.57
CA GLU A 177 -12.53 -8.02 11.02
C GLU A 177 -11.06 -7.85 11.44
N SER A 178 -10.11 -7.80 10.49
CA SER A 178 -8.67 -7.91 10.77
C SER A 178 -7.81 -6.69 10.41
N THR A 179 -8.32 -5.74 9.62
CA THR A 179 -7.48 -4.66 9.06
C THR A 179 -6.85 -3.76 10.12
N ALA A 180 -7.51 -3.59 11.27
CA ALA A 180 -7.01 -2.77 12.39
C ALA A 180 -5.75 -3.36 13.06
N ALA A 181 -5.49 -4.66 12.95
CA ALA A 181 -4.32 -5.30 13.56
C ALA A 181 -3.07 -5.29 12.65
N THR A 182 -3.27 -5.18 11.33
CA THR A 182 -2.21 -5.30 10.33
C THR A 182 -1.55 -3.98 9.96
N LYS A 183 -0.24 -3.85 10.24
CA LYS A 183 0.60 -2.70 9.82
C LYS A 183 1.09 -2.80 8.37
N SER A 184 0.19 -3.17 7.46
CA SER A 184 0.50 -3.34 6.04
C SER A 184 -0.55 -2.67 5.18
N ILE A 185 -0.12 -2.14 4.05
CA ILE A 185 -0.99 -1.49 3.06
C ILE A 185 -1.15 -2.45 1.90
N LYS A 186 -2.40 -2.76 1.54
CA LYS A 186 -2.72 -3.53 0.33
C LYS A 186 -2.95 -2.57 -0.83
N THR A 187 -2.32 -2.85 -1.94
CA THR A 187 -2.41 -2.08 -3.18
C THR A 187 -2.36 -3.01 -4.39
N PHE A 188 -2.66 -2.51 -5.57
CA PHE A 188 -2.75 -3.31 -6.78
C PHE A 188 -1.88 -2.73 -7.90
N VAL A 189 -1.31 -3.62 -8.69
CA VAL A 189 -0.55 -3.29 -9.89
C VAL A 189 -1.09 -4.09 -11.07
N LEU A 190 -0.76 -3.64 -12.28
CA LEU A 190 -1.07 -4.36 -13.51
C LEU A 190 0.07 -5.33 -13.83
N LYS A 191 -0.30 -6.54 -14.26
CA LYS A 191 0.59 -7.50 -14.91
C LYS A 191 -0.06 -7.98 -16.20
N ALA A 192 0.74 -8.54 -17.11
CA ALA A 192 0.21 -9.17 -18.31
C ALA A 192 -0.81 -10.26 -17.93
N ALA A 193 -1.92 -10.32 -18.67
CA ALA A 193 -2.85 -11.43 -18.59
C ALA A 193 -2.13 -12.73 -18.96
N THR A 194 -2.55 -13.83 -18.36
CA THR A 194 -2.00 -15.15 -18.66
C THR A 194 -2.25 -15.47 -20.13
N LYS A 195 -1.23 -15.98 -20.83
CA LYS A 195 -1.38 -16.42 -22.22
C LYS A 195 -2.44 -17.53 -22.31
N ALA A 196 -3.24 -17.52 -23.37
CA ALA A 196 -4.05 -18.66 -23.77
C ALA A 196 -3.20 -19.94 -23.88
N THR A 197 -3.74 -21.08 -23.42
CA THR A 197 -3.01 -22.36 -23.42
C THR A 197 -3.76 -23.50 -24.12
N GLY A 198 -5.06 -23.35 -24.39
CA GLY A 198 -5.88 -24.31 -25.11
C GLY A 198 -6.11 -23.95 -26.58
N GLY A 199 -6.80 -24.85 -27.29
CA GLY A 199 -7.19 -24.68 -28.70
C GLY A 199 -8.59 -24.08 -28.90
N ALA A 200 -9.23 -23.58 -27.84
CA ALA A 200 -10.58 -23.01 -27.90
C ALA A 200 -10.51 -21.49 -27.75
N ALA A 201 -11.31 -20.75 -28.52
CA ALA A 201 -11.43 -19.29 -28.46
C ALA A 201 -12.06 -18.76 -27.14
N SER A 202 -12.29 -19.62 -26.16
CA SER A 202 -12.49 -19.23 -24.76
C SER A 202 -11.21 -18.66 -24.15
N ASP A 203 -10.05 -19.07 -24.67
CA ASP A 203 -8.75 -18.64 -24.20
C ASP A 203 -8.35 -17.38 -24.98
N PHE A 204 -8.82 -16.24 -24.49
CA PHE A 204 -8.67 -14.94 -25.13
C PHE A 204 -7.21 -14.59 -25.54
N ASN A 205 -7.07 -13.68 -26.50
CA ASN A 205 -5.79 -13.21 -27.10
C ASN A 205 -5.02 -14.29 -27.85
N GLN A 206 -5.70 -14.99 -28.76
CA GLN A 206 -5.07 -16.00 -29.59
C GLN A 206 -5.48 -15.88 -31.05
N VAL A 207 -4.55 -16.26 -31.94
CA VAL A 207 -4.83 -16.46 -33.36
C VAL A 207 -5.62 -17.76 -33.48
N CYS A 208 -6.74 -17.71 -34.20
CA CYS A 208 -7.60 -18.85 -34.43
C CYS A 208 -7.65 -19.12 -35.93
N VAL A 209 -7.44 -20.38 -36.30
CA VAL A 209 -7.52 -20.82 -37.70
C VAL A 209 -8.78 -21.66 -37.89
N LEU A 210 -9.50 -21.44 -38.99
CA LEU A 210 -10.82 -22.00 -39.26
C LEU A 210 -10.92 -22.54 -40.70
N SER A 211 -11.89 -23.43 -40.94
CA SER A 211 -12.20 -24.00 -42.25
C SER A 211 -12.94 -23.05 -43.20
N GLY A 212 -13.32 -21.86 -42.73
CA GLY A 212 -13.95 -20.81 -43.53
C GLY A 212 -13.97 -19.46 -42.81
N PRO A 213 -14.25 -18.36 -43.53
CA PRO A 213 -14.32 -17.03 -42.94
C PRO A 213 -15.53 -16.87 -42.02
N GLY A 214 -15.42 -16.02 -41.00
CA GLY A 214 -16.53 -15.79 -40.06
C GLY A 214 -16.11 -15.20 -38.72
N ALA A 215 -17.09 -14.85 -37.89
CA ALA A 215 -16.86 -14.33 -36.55
C ALA A 215 -16.30 -15.41 -35.60
N ILE A 216 -15.36 -15.03 -34.74
CA ILE A 216 -14.79 -15.93 -33.72
C ILE A 216 -15.47 -15.65 -32.38
N THR A 217 -16.24 -16.62 -31.91
CA THR A 217 -16.96 -16.56 -30.63
C THR A 217 -16.22 -17.35 -29.55
N SER A 218 -16.59 -17.21 -28.28
CA SER A 218 -15.95 -17.95 -27.17
C SER A 218 -16.09 -19.47 -27.28
N GLY A 219 -17.11 -19.96 -28.00
CA GLY A 219 -17.31 -21.40 -28.26
C GLY A 219 -16.58 -21.92 -29.51
N THR A 220 -15.94 -21.04 -30.28
CA THR A 220 -15.24 -21.44 -31.51
C THR A 220 -14.00 -22.26 -31.17
N THR A 221 -13.93 -23.51 -31.67
CA THR A 221 -12.72 -24.33 -31.59
C THR A 221 -11.79 -23.96 -32.72
N CYS A 222 -10.54 -23.63 -32.40
CA CYS A 222 -9.52 -23.35 -33.40
C CYS A 222 -9.03 -24.68 -33.98
N SER A 223 -9.03 -24.77 -35.31
CA SER A 223 -8.67 -25.97 -36.06
C SER A 223 -7.15 -26.08 -36.24
N THR A 224 -6.70 -27.18 -36.85
CA THR A 224 -5.34 -27.31 -37.42
C THR A 224 -5.37 -27.26 -38.95
N ASP A 225 -6.48 -27.68 -39.57
CA ASP A 225 -6.77 -27.49 -40.99
C ASP A 225 -7.48 -26.15 -41.21
N TYR A 226 -6.94 -25.31 -42.09
CA TYR A 226 -7.44 -23.94 -42.25
C TYR A 226 -7.49 -23.45 -43.70
N THR A 227 -8.57 -22.72 -44.00
CA THR A 227 -8.68 -21.86 -45.18
C THR A 227 -8.78 -20.39 -44.80
N ALA A 228 -9.07 -20.09 -43.51
CA ALA A 228 -9.23 -18.76 -42.97
C ALA A 228 -8.50 -18.59 -41.62
N VAL A 229 -8.06 -17.36 -41.33
CA VAL A 229 -7.36 -17.00 -40.08
C VAL A 229 -7.97 -15.73 -39.51
N GLY A 230 -8.17 -15.71 -38.19
CA GLY A 230 -8.60 -14.52 -37.44
C GLY A 230 -7.97 -14.47 -36.05
N PHE A 231 -8.45 -13.55 -35.22
CA PHE A 231 -7.92 -13.32 -33.87
C PHE A 231 -9.06 -13.18 -32.86
N LYS A 232 -8.99 -13.95 -31.78
CA LYS A 232 -9.87 -13.76 -30.62
C LYS A 232 -9.19 -12.83 -29.63
N GLY A 233 -9.78 -11.66 -29.40
CA GLY A 233 -9.29 -10.69 -28.43
C GLY A 233 -9.89 -10.90 -27.04
N GLY A 234 -9.27 -10.30 -26.03
CA GLY A 234 -9.84 -10.17 -24.69
C GLY A 234 -8.89 -9.43 -23.77
N LYS A 235 -8.97 -9.68 -22.45
CA LYS A 235 -8.17 -8.93 -21.47
C LYS A 235 -6.68 -9.15 -21.67
N ILE A 236 -5.92 -8.07 -21.80
CA ILE A 236 -4.45 -8.13 -21.95
C ILE A 236 -3.70 -7.88 -20.65
N LEU A 237 -4.40 -7.33 -19.65
CA LEU A 237 -3.88 -7.02 -18.34
C LEU A 237 -4.77 -7.66 -17.27
N GLN A 238 -4.15 -7.97 -16.15
CA GLN A 238 -4.81 -8.47 -14.96
C GLN A 238 -4.18 -7.81 -13.73
N THR A 239 -4.95 -7.67 -12.68
CA THR A 239 -4.43 -7.11 -11.41
C THR A 239 -3.61 -8.12 -10.62
N ALA A 240 -2.67 -7.59 -9.84
CA ALA A 240 -1.93 -8.34 -8.84
C ALA A 240 -1.91 -7.55 -7.52
N GLU A 241 -2.29 -8.21 -6.43
CA GLU A 241 -2.19 -7.65 -5.09
C GLU A 241 -0.71 -7.51 -4.69
N VAL A 242 -0.35 -6.34 -4.18
CA VAL A 242 0.94 -6.02 -3.59
C VAL A 242 0.70 -5.59 -2.15
N THR A 243 1.34 -6.28 -1.22
CA THR A 243 1.34 -5.89 0.19
C THR A 243 2.59 -5.08 0.52
N LEU A 244 2.41 -3.80 0.80
CA LEU A 244 3.47 -2.92 1.30
C LEU A 244 3.60 -3.06 2.81
N LYS A 245 4.83 -3.26 3.28
CA LYS A 245 5.16 -3.37 4.71
C LYS A 245 6.21 -2.33 5.05
N LYS A 246 6.18 -1.82 6.28
CA LYS A 246 7.24 -0.95 6.80
C LYS A 246 8.59 -1.65 6.62
N LYS A 247 9.50 -1.02 5.88
CA LYS A 247 10.87 -1.51 5.74
C LYS A 247 11.51 -1.54 7.12
N ARG A 248 11.83 -2.75 7.63
CA ARG A 248 12.65 -2.87 8.84
C ARG A 248 14.02 -2.28 8.53
N ARG A 249 14.56 -1.45 9.42
CA ARG A 249 15.95 -0.99 9.34
C ARG A 249 16.83 -2.23 9.36
N SER A 250 17.33 -2.63 8.19
CA SER A 250 18.31 -3.72 8.09
C SER A 250 19.57 -3.21 8.78
N ARG A 251 20.07 -3.93 9.79
CA ARG A 251 21.45 -3.73 10.24
C ARG A 251 22.34 -4.05 9.05
N ASN A 252 22.82 -3.00 8.41
CA ASN A 252 23.88 -2.94 7.42
C ASN A 252 24.20 -4.29 6.72
N ARG A 253 23.56 -4.55 5.58
CA ARG A 253 24.19 -5.29 4.48
C ARG A 253 23.95 -4.50 3.21
N GLY A 254 25.01 -3.83 2.76
CA GLY A 254 25.00 -2.93 1.62
C GLY A 254 24.36 -3.59 0.40
N ILE A 255 23.37 -2.91 -0.16
CA ILE A 255 22.84 -3.22 -1.48
C ILE A 255 23.91 -2.77 -2.47
N ARG A 256 24.71 -3.71 -3.00
CA ARG A 256 25.55 -3.42 -4.18
C ARG A 256 24.66 -3.48 -5.42
N TYR A 257 24.49 -2.34 -6.07
CA TYR A 257 23.96 -2.29 -7.42
C TYR A 257 25.06 -2.74 -8.39
N ARG A 258 24.85 -3.86 -9.09
CA ARG A 258 25.72 -4.25 -10.22
C ARG A 258 24.92 -4.07 -11.50
N ARG A 259 25.22 -3.00 -12.25
CA ARG A 259 24.78 -2.86 -13.65
C ARG A 259 25.46 -3.96 -14.47
N LYS A 260 24.68 -4.81 -15.13
CA LYS A 260 25.11 -5.54 -16.32
C LYS A 260 24.04 -5.32 -17.39
N ASN A 261 24.47 -4.78 -18.53
CA ASN A 261 23.74 -4.71 -19.80
C ASN A 261 22.30 -4.14 -19.72
N GLY A 262 22.13 -2.94 -19.16
CA GLY A 262 20.91 -2.14 -19.34
C GLY A 262 19.61 -2.66 -18.69
N LEU A 263 19.61 -3.83 -18.06
CA LEU A 263 18.45 -4.39 -17.38
C LEU A 263 18.68 -4.42 -15.86
N ILE A 264 17.78 -3.81 -15.09
CA ILE A 264 17.78 -3.95 -13.63
C ILE A 264 17.08 -5.25 -13.28
N THR A 265 17.84 -6.30 -12.98
CA THR A 265 17.29 -7.55 -12.43
C THR A 265 17.33 -7.51 -10.90
N ILE A 266 16.16 -7.54 -10.26
CA ILE A 266 16.05 -7.70 -8.81
C ILE A 266 16.15 -9.19 -8.50
N ASN A 267 17.31 -9.64 -8.04
CA ASN A 267 17.48 -11.03 -7.64
C ASN A 267 17.14 -11.19 -6.16
N HIS A 268 15.92 -11.62 -5.85
CA HIS A 268 15.61 -12.16 -4.53
C HIS A 268 16.03 -13.62 -4.52
N ASN A 269 17.20 -13.91 -3.93
CA ASN A 269 17.56 -15.27 -3.57
C ASN A 269 17.36 -15.47 -2.05
N PRO A 270 16.17 -15.93 -1.60
CA PRO A 270 16.04 -16.53 -0.29
C PRO A 270 16.59 -17.96 -0.38
N TYR A 271 17.33 -18.41 0.64
CA TYR A 271 18.04 -19.71 0.72
C TYR A 271 19.51 -19.73 0.28
N LYS A 272 20.38 -19.48 1.27
CA LYS A 272 21.52 -20.37 1.57
C LYS A 272 21.95 -20.19 3.02
N ALA A 273 21.09 -20.67 3.92
CA ALA A 273 21.55 -21.16 5.22
C ALA A 273 21.47 -22.69 5.13
N SER A 274 22.61 -23.37 5.02
CA SER A 274 22.86 -24.74 5.50
C SER A 274 24.04 -25.41 4.77
N ARG A 275 24.99 -25.87 5.60
CA ARG A 275 25.95 -26.99 5.40
C ARG A 275 27.19 -26.79 4.52
N ARG A 276 28.32 -26.62 5.23
CA ARG A 276 29.57 -27.42 5.19
C ARG A 276 30.46 -26.82 6.31
N HIS A 277 31.11 -27.53 7.21
CA HIS A 277 31.30 -28.94 7.47
C HIS A 277 31.87 -29.01 8.89
N SER A 278 31.40 -29.95 9.71
CA SER A 278 32.07 -30.33 10.95
C SER A 278 33.48 -30.81 10.62
N ARG A 279 34.50 -30.12 11.14
CA ARG A 279 35.81 -30.73 11.42
C ARG A 279 36.31 -30.18 12.75
N SER A 280 36.05 -30.99 13.77
CA SER A 280 36.93 -31.24 14.90
C SER A 280 38.40 -30.93 14.58
N ARG A 281 39.02 -30.11 15.43
CA ARG A 281 40.38 -30.37 15.92
C ARG A 281 40.56 -29.69 17.27
N ASN A 282 40.75 -30.53 18.28
CA ASN A 282 41.42 -30.24 19.54
C ASN A 282 42.66 -29.38 19.32
N CYS A 283 42.90 -28.42 20.21
CA CYS A 283 44.21 -28.17 20.81
C CYS A 283 43.99 -27.47 22.16
N ILE A 284 44.15 -28.29 23.20
CA ILE A 284 44.47 -27.92 24.57
C ILE A 284 45.84 -27.22 24.56
N LYS A 285 45.98 -26.16 25.36
CA LYS A 285 47.21 -25.68 26.02
C LYS A 285 46.72 -24.88 27.23
N GLU A 286 46.56 -25.50 28.39
CA GLU A 286 47.58 -25.70 29.44
C GLU A 286 48.29 -24.40 29.82
N ASP A 287 47.78 -23.82 30.93
CA ASP A 287 48.50 -22.89 31.80
C ASP A 287 49.67 -23.62 32.48
N PRO A 288 50.87 -23.02 32.57
CA PRO A 288 51.85 -23.42 33.55
C PRO A 288 51.77 -22.54 34.81
N LYS A 289 51.90 -23.27 35.91
CA LYS A 289 51.84 -22.92 37.33
C LYS A 289 52.71 -21.74 37.78
N ASN A 290 52.19 -21.15 38.85
CA ASN A 290 52.86 -20.54 39.99
C ASN A 290 54.14 -21.28 40.44
N ASP A 291 55.19 -20.54 40.85
CA ASP A 291 55.85 -20.65 42.17
C ASP A 291 57.18 -19.86 42.21
N GLY A 292 57.29 -18.95 43.19
CA GLY A 292 58.50 -18.74 44.00
C GLY A 292 59.61 -17.82 43.50
N GLN A 293 59.56 -16.55 43.92
CA GLN A 293 60.55 -15.90 44.81
C GLN A 293 60.01 -14.55 45.31
#